data_AF-A0A7K1U6W8-F1
#
_entry.id   AF-A0A7K1U6W8-F1
#
_cell.length_a   1.000
_cell.length_b   1.000
_cell.length_c   1.000
_cell.angle_alpha   90.00
_cell.angle_beta   90.00
_cell.angle_gamma   90.00
#
_symmetry.space_group_name_H-M   'P 1'
#
loop_
_entity.id
_entity.type
_entity.pdbx_description
1 polymer ?
#
loop_
_entity_poly.entity_id
_entity_poly.type
_entity_poly.pdbx_seq_one_letter_code
_entity_poly.pdbx_strand_id
1 'polypeptide(L)'
;MTSRRNFIKQAGMATAGLLASQMPLNAFAAEDDKRFRQLREAIAAHANFLKIPGLIAAVVEDGQVRFVQTEGFADADKKIPMRRDHIFPVASVTKTFAAVTLMQYEQEGRVSMDDYILDYPFLPVGFTPERLQSPNVKIKHVLSHTSEGEPGSNYIYNGGRYNFIYGVFEAMSGNTRHYEAFSGEVTKRILQPLKMNDTLPGYPSDKNNPALSRIVTTYFRDRKHQSFNANRNLPDQTILYPSTNLLTTADDLAKYCHALDNNILLTAESYRKLTSPFAASDGRTYPYGLGWATQQVDGRPVHWHYGYGDSFAALLIRLPREKLSFILLCNSTPASEAFFLGYGNVLNSVFAQAFFKHIVFRRDDQFSYDALINKQVTGTDTLFYDEVFSQALMRYYTEQNYNEHKSEAAKLIHYLAVNAPARFQKTDLSLIYLLSQIADPGLKEQMETAIAAYADSNYFHPHIHERIAGWYERTGNSQAARDWYHKLADSKGYEEQGAVKSACNILGKYYLAQGEKEKGRNYLWRETLYNRYTDSGIEEASRQLTVMKSR
;
A
#
# COMPACT_ATOMS: atom_id res chain seq x y z
N MET A 1 79.88 9.24 -13.43
CA MET A 1 79.50 8.79 -14.80
C MET A 1 78.10 9.35 -15.06
N THR A 2 77.96 10.53 -15.69
CA THR A 2 77.78 10.74 -17.16
C THR A 2 76.47 10.12 -17.69
N SER A 3 75.55 10.85 -18.35
CA SER A 3 75.51 12.28 -18.70
C SER A 3 74.08 12.76 -19.02
N ARG A 4 73.82 14.04 -18.74
CA ARG A 4 72.67 14.87 -19.17
C ARG A 4 72.31 14.74 -20.67
N ARG A 5 71.05 15.05 -21.01
CA ARG A 5 70.71 16.19 -21.89
C ARG A 5 69.29 16.73 -21.63
N ASN A 6 69.18 18.07 -21.69
CA ASN A 6 67.94 18.84 -21.46
C ASN A 6 67.18 19.04 -22.78
N PHE A 7 65.93 19.50 -22.74
CA PHE A 7 65.57 20.84 -23.23
C PHE A 7 64.18 21.29 -22.72
N ILE A 8 63.91 22.60 -22.80
CA ILE A 8 62.79 23.32 -22.16
C ILE A 8 62.15 24.29 -23.18
N LYS A 9 60.85 24.58 -23.00
CA LYS A 9 60.04 25.76 -23.44
C LYS A 9 59.25 25.79 -24.79
N GLN A 10 57.91 25.85 -24.60
CA GLN A 10 56.95 26.89 -25.03
C GLN A 10 56.37 27.03 -26.47
N ALA A 11 55.03 26.88 -26.51
CA ALA A 11 54.00 27.85 -27.00
C ALA A 11 53.43 27.79 -28.45
N GLY A 12 52.07 27.71 -28.52
CA GLY A 12 51.20 28.02 -29.68
C GLY A 12 51.08 26.93 -30.77
N MET A 13 49.94 26.67 -31.43
CA MET A 13 48.54 27.16 -31.36
C MET A 13 47.55 26.02 -31.74
N ALA A 14 46.23 26.26 -31.62
CA ALA A 14 45.13 25.35 -31.98
C ALA A 14 45.24 24.75 -33.41
N THR A 15 44.73 23.56 -33.74
CA THR A 15 43.35 23.02 -33.63
C THR A 15 43.41 21.49 -33.84
N ALA A 16 42.39 20.64 -33.57
CA ALA A 16 41.04 20.82 -33.02
C ALA A 16 40.83 19.79 -31.85
N GLY A 17 39.70 19.13 -31.54
CA GLY A 17 38.34 19.08 -32.12
C GLY A 17 37.55 17.82 -31.71
N LEU A 18 37.42 17.53 -30.40
CA LEU A 18 36.48 16.50 -29.89
C LEU A 18 36.02 16.90 -28.48
N LEU A 19 35.27 18.01 -28.44
CA LEU A 19 34.43 18.34 -27.30
C LEU A 19 33.41 17.20 -27.14
N ALA A 20 33.56 16.39 -26.10
CA ALA A 20 32.46 15.60 -25.60
C ALA A 20 31.36 16.57 -25.20
N SER A 21 30.30 16.64 -26.00
CA SER A 21 29.13 17.44 -25.70
C SER A 21 28.52 16.89 -24.42
N GLN A 22 28.71 17.62 -23.31
CA GLN A 22 27.77 17.59 -22.21
C GLN A 22 26.43 18.03 -22.78
N MET A 23 25.62 17.08 -23.25
CA MET A 23 24.21 17.34 -23.52
C MET A 23 23.61 17.89 -22.24
N PRO A 24 22.97 19.07 -22.28
CA PRO A 24 22.10 19.47 -21.19
C PRO A 24 21.05 18.37 -21.03
N LEU A 25 20.86 17.85 -19.81
CA LEU A 25 19.67 17.05 -19.55
C LEU A 25 18.46 17.90 -19.93
N ASN A 26 17.54 17.34 -20.72
CA ASN A 26 16.30 17.98 -21.16
C ASN A 26 15.29 18.13 -20.00
N ALA A 27 15.69 18.78 -18.91
CA ALA A 27 14.83 19.17 -17.80
C ALA A 27 13.86 20.30 -18.22
N PHE A 28 14.31 21.21 -19.10
CA PHE A 28 13.50 22.33 -19.60
C PHE A 28 12.31 21.92 -20.48
N ALA A 29 12.38 20.76 -21.17
CA ALA A 29 11.29 20.32 -22.05
C ALA A 29 10.01 19.87 -21.30
N ALA A 30 10.07 19.71 -19.97
CA ALA A 30 8.94 19.24 -19.17
C ALA A 30 8.06 20.38 -18.63
N GLU A 31 8.55 21.64 -18.59
CA GLU A 31 7.76 22.78 -18.08
C GLU A 31 6.72 23.27 -19.10
N ASP A 32 6.99 23.10 -20.41
CA ASP A 32 6.09 23.49 -21.50
C ASP A 32 4.96 22.48 -21.78
N ASP A 33 5.05 21.23 -21.31
CA ASP A 33 3.99 20.25 -21.50
C ASP A 33 2.79 20.50 -20.55
N LYS A 34 1.64 20.80 -21.15
CA LYS A 34 0.38 21.10 -20.45
C LYS A 34 0.01 20.00 -19.43
N ARG A 35 0.24 18.73 -19.75
CA ARG A 35 -0.13 17.61 -18.86
C ARG A 35 0.67 17.60 -17.57
N PHE A 36 1.93 18.03 -17.62
CA PHE A 36 2.79 18.10 -16.43
C PHE A 36 2.47 19.33 -15.58
N ARG A 37 2.00 20.44 -16.17
CA ARG A 37 1.46 21.57 -15.40
C ARG A 37 0.17 21.19 -14.66
N GLN A 38 -0.79 20.57 -15.36
CA GLN A 38 -2.03 20.09 -14.74
C GLN A 38 -1.77 19.05 -13.63
N LEU A 39 -0.86 18.09 -13.86
CA LEU A 39 -0.46 17.14 -12.82
C LEU A 39 0.16 17.87 -11.60
N ARG A 40 1.02 18.87 -11.83
CA ARG A 40 1.67 19.64 -10.76
C ARG A 40 0.65 20.38 -9.90
N GLU A 41 -0.30 21.04 -10.54
CA GLU A 41 -1.42 21.75 -9.89
C GLU A 41 -2.28 20.80 -9.06
N ALA A 42 -2.67 19.65 -9.62
CA ALA A 42 -3.47 18.64 -8.92
C ALA A 42 -2.74 18.03 -7.71
N ILE A 43 -1.46 17.67 -7.87
CA ILE A 43 -0.64 17.13 -6.76
C ILE A 43 -0.50 18.17 -5.64
N ALA A 44 -0.21 19.44 -5.97
CA ALA A 44 -0.09 20.50 -4.97
C ALA A 44 -1.42 20.74 -4.22
N ALA A 45 -2.55 20.78 -4.96
CA ALA A 45 -3.87 20.92 -4.38
C ALA A 45 -4.22 19.76 -3.43
N HIS A 46 -3.97 18.51 -3.83
CA HIS A 46 -4.24 17.33 -2.99
C HIS A 46 -3.28 17.24 -1.79
N ALA A 47 -2.01 17.60 -1.95
CA ALA A 47 -1.03 17.65 -0.87
C ALA A 47 -1.42 18.67 0.21
N ASN A 48 -1.84 19.88 -0.22
CA ASN A 48 -2.33 20.92 0.67
C ASN A 48 -3.63 20.49 1.38
N PHE A 49 -4.60 19.93 0.64
CA PHE A 49 -5.87 19.44 1.20
C PHE A 49 -5.67 18.34 2.27
N LEU A 50 -4.71 17.45 2.05
CA LEU A 50 -4.33 16.39 3.00
C LEU A 50 -3.32 16.83 4.07
N LYS A 51 -2.83 18.07 4.02
CA LYS A 51 -1.83 18.66 4.92
C LYS A 51 -0.50 17.88 4.96
N ILE A 52 -0.05 17.36 3.83
CA ILE A 52 1.19 16.56 3.72
C ILE A 52 2.43 17.45 3.99
N PRO A 53 3.28 17.16 5.00
CA PRO A 53 4.43 18.02 5.34
C PRO A 53 5.54 18.06 4.27
N GLY A 54 5.69 16.98 3.50
CA GLY A 54 6.59 16.92 2.36
C GLY A 54 6.40 15.67 1.50
N LEU A 55 6.60 15.83 0.19
CA LEU A 55 6.54 14.72 -0.77
C LEU A 55 7.47 14.90 -1.96
N ILE A 56 7.75 13.78 -2.65
CA ILE A 56 8.30 13.75 -4.00
C ILE A 56 7.32 12.96 -4.88
N ALA A 57 6.97 13.53 -6.03
CA ALA A 57 6.25 12.84 -7.09
C ALA A 57 7.08 12.83 -8.38
N ALA A 58 7.06 11.72 -9.12
CA ALA A 58 7.79 11.55 -10.37
C ALA A 58 7.00 10.76 -11.41
N VAL A 59 7.18 11.11 -12.68
CA VAL A 59 6.73 10.31 -13.83
C VAL A 59 7.95 9.81 -14.59
N VAL A 60 7.98 8.51 -14.86
CA VAL A 60 9.04 7.82 -15.59
C VAL A 60 8.47 7.32 -16.92
N GLU A 61 9.11 7.66 -18.03
CA GLU A 61 8.74 7.19 -19.39
C GLU A 61 9.97 6.55 -20.03
N ASP A 62 9.87 5.29 -20.45
CA ASP A 62 10.98 4.47 -20.99
C ASP A 62 12.25 4.48 -20.11
N GLY A 63 12.06 4.51 -18.80
CA GLY A 63 13.13 4.59 -17.78
C GLY A 63 13.75 5.96 -17.56
N GLN A 64 13.34 6.99 -18.31
CA GLN A 64 13.74 8.37 -18.04
C GLN A 64 12.75 9.05 -17.12
N VAL A 65 13.24 9.72 -16.07
CA VAL A 65 12.39 10.57 -15.22
C VAL A 65 12.06 11.86 -15.98
N ARG A 66 10.83 11.96 -16.48
CA ARG A 66 10.33 13.07 -17.31
C ARG A 66 9.69 14.20 -16.50
N PHE A 67 9.23 13.88 -15.30
CA PHE A 67 8.62 14.81 -14.36
C PHE A 67 9.17 14.56 -12.97
N VAL A 68 9.49 15.63 -12.24
CA VAL A 68 9.68 15.62 -10.79
C VAL A 68 8.95 16.83 -10.19
N GLN A 69 8.31 16.60 -9.05
CA GLN A 69 7.78 17.61 -8.15
C GLN A 69 8.23 17.28 -6.73
N THR A 70 8.62 18.32 -5.99
CA THR A 70 9.01 18.25 -4.59
C THR A 70 8.19 19.30 -3.85
N GLU A 71 7.43 18.90 -2.83
CA GLU A 71 6.67 19.83 -2.00
C GLU A 71 7.16 19.77 -0.55
N GLY A 72 7.04 20.89 0.15
CA GLY A 72 7.27 20.98 1.59
C GLY A 72 8.71 20.68 2.03
N PHE A 73 8.85 19.97 3.15
CA PHE A 73 10.11 19.82 3.87
C PHE A 73 10.50 18.35 4.06
N ALA A 74 11.80 18.07 3.87
CA ALA A 74 12.41 16.81 4.31
C ALA A 74 12.58 16.75 5.84
N ASP A 75 12.69 17.91 6.48
CA ASP A 75 12.62 18.10 7.94
C ASP A 75 11.97 19.46 8.21
N ALA A 76 10.72 19.44 8.66
CA ALA A 76 9.93 20.64 8.93
C ALA A 76 10.39 21.38 10.20
N ASP A 77 10.90 20.65 11.21
CA ASP A 77 11.42 21.24 12.46
C ASP A 77 12.64 22.12 12.15
N LYS A 78 13.54 21.61 11.30
CA LYS A 78 14.77 22.28 10.85
C LYS A 78 14.58 23.13 9.58
N LYS A 79 13.37 23.14 8.99
CA LYS A 79 13.02 23.80 7.72
C LYS A 79 13.93 23.41 6.55
N ILE A 80 14.36 22.15 6.50
CA ILE A 80 15.13 21.60 5.37
C ILE A 80 14.17 21.34 4.21
N PRO A 81 14.26 22.06 3.09
CA PRO A 81 13.33 21.90 1.97
C PRO A 81 13.48 20.52 1.33
N MET A 82 12.37 20.01 0.79
CA MET A 82 12.39 18.76 0.03
C MET A 82 13.25 18.92 -1.22
N ARG A 83 13.97 17.86 -1.58
CA ARG A 83 14.84 17.76 -2.78
C ARG A 83 14.74 16.37 -3.39
N ARG A 84 14.96 16.26 -4.70
CA ARG A 84 14.90 15.01 -5.49
C ARG A 84 15.75 13.85 -4.94
N ASP A 85 16.88 14.15 -4.30
CA ASP A 85 17.86 13.18 -3.82
C ASP A 85 17.55 12.59 -2.42
N HIS A 86 16.45 12.99 -1.79
CA HIS A 86 16.06 12.45 -0.49
C HIS A 86 15.55 11.01 -0.58
N ILE A 87 15.91 10.25 0.45
CA ILE A 87 15.62 8.84 0.63
C ILE A 87 14.39 8.70 1.54
N PHE A 88 13.41 7.91 1.11
CA PHE A 88 12.19 7.65 1.85
C PHE A 88 12.10 6.16 2.22
N PRO A 89 11.67 5.79 3.43
CA PRO A 89 11.14 4.45 3.67
C PRO A 89 9.85 4.26 2.85
N VAL A 90 9.70 3.12 2.18
CA VAL A 90 8.58 2.87 1.24
C VAL A 90 7.60 1.77 1.68
N ALA A 91 7.75 1.30 2.92
CA ALA A 91 6.91 0.28 3.55
C ALA A 91 6.61 -0.89 2.58
N SER A 92 5.33 -1.19 2.34
CA SER A 92 4.94 -2.35 1.54
C SER A 92 5.36 -2.35 0.08
N VAL A 93 5.87 -1.27 -0.52
CA VAL A 93 6.50 -1.34 -1.86
C VAL A 93 7.67 -2.34 -1.88
N THR A 94 8.31 -2.58 -0.72
CA THR A 94 9.29 -3.66 -0.47
C THR A 94 8.81 -5.05 -0.93
N LYS A 95 7.50 -5.33 -0.86
CA LYS A 95 6.91 -6.62 -1.27
C LYS A 95 7.16 -6.93 -2.74
N THR A 96 7.21 -5.90 -3.59
CA THR A 96 7.52 -6.06 -5.01
C THR A 96 8.94 -6.58 -5.21
N PHE A 97 9.91 -6.06 -4.44
CA PHE A 97 11.31 -6.51 -4.47
C PHE A 97 11.41 -7.96 -3.98
N ALA A 98 10.77 -8.29 -2.86
CA ALA A 98 10.73 -9.66 -2.34
C ALA A 98 10.15 -10.67 -3.36
N ALA A 99 9.05 -10.29 -4.02
CA ALA A 99 8.43 -11.13 -5.05
C ALA A 99 9.32 -11.30 -6.30
N VAL A 100 10.00 -10.23 -6.74
CA VAL A 100 10.99 -10.31 -7.84
C VAL A 100 12.17 -11.20 -7.45
N THR A 101 12.72 -11.05 -6.25
CA THR A 101 13.83 -11.89 -5.78
C THR A 101 13.45 -13.37 -5.69
N LEU A 102 12.25 -13.71 -5.19
CA LEU A 102 11.77 -15.11 -5.19
C LEU A 102 11.48 -15.64 -6.59
N MET A 103 10.96 -14.81 -7.50
CA MET A 103 10.72 -15.21 -8.89
C MET A 103 12.03 -15.48 -9.65
N GLN A 104 13.11 -14.78 -9.32
CA GLN A 104 14.45 -15.11 -9.84
C GLN A 104 14.93 -16.49 -9.35
N TYR A 105 14.67 -16.85 -8.09
CA TYR A 105 14.96 -18.21 -7.60
C TYR A 105 14.07 -19.29 -8.25
N GLU A 106 12.81 -18.97 -8.57
CA GLU A 106 11.94 -19.90 -9.32
C GLU A 106 12.40 -20.06 -10.77
N GLN A 107 12.85 -18.99 -11.43
CA GLN A 107 13.52 -19.06 -12.73
C GLN A 107 14.82 -19.90 -12.69
N GLU A 108 15.54 -19.91 -11.57
CA GLU A 108 16.70 -20.78 -11.33
C GLU A 108 16.31 -22.24 -11.03
N GLY A 109 15.02 -22.56 -10.91
CA GLY A 109 14.52 -23.89 -10.55
C GLY A 109 14.80 -24.30 -9.09
N ARG A 110 15.01 -23.32 -8.19
CA ARG A 110 15.48 -23.55 -6.80
C ARG A 110 14.38 -23.49 -5.75
N VAL A 111 13.25 -22.88 -6.09
CA VAL A 111 12.03 -22.78 -5.30
C VAL A 111 10.84 -22.83 -6.25
N SER A 112 9.71 -23.34 -5.81
CA SER A 112 8.43 -23.24 -6.51
C SER A 112 7.50 -22.33 -5.72
N MET A 113 6.75 -21.46 -6.40
CA MET A 113 5.67 -20.70 -5.77
C MET A 113 4.55 -21.62 -5.21
N ASP A 114 4.56 -22.90 -5.59
CA ASP A 114 3.67 -23.95 -5.08
C ASP A 114 4.21 -24.73 -3.87
N ASP A 115 5.42 -24.46 -3.38
CA ASP A 115 5.97 -25.08 -2.16
C ASP A 115 5.21 -24.61 -0.90
N TYR A 116 5.15 -25.46 0.13
CA TYR A 116 4.49 -25.13 1.40
C TYR A 116 5.41 -24.28 2.27
N ILE A 117 4.85 -23.29 2.97
CA ILE A 117 5.61 -22.47 3.91
C ILE A 117 6.20 -23.32 5.05
N LEU A 118 5.52 -24.41 5.44
CA LEU A 118 5.99 -25.34 6.48
C LEU A 118 7.27 -26.10 6.09
N ASP A 119 7.64 -26.14 4.81
CA ASP A 119 8.86 -26.81 4.34
C ASP A 119 10.13 -25.95 4.57
N TYR A 120 9.95 -24.70 5.03
CA TYR A 120 11.02 -23.71 5.24
C TYR A 120 11.22 -23.35 6.72
N PRO A 121 12.40 -22.80 7.08
CA PRO A 121 12.62 -22.22 8.40
C PRO A 121 11.59 -21.15 8.78
N PHE A 122 11.40 -20.92 10.07
CA PHE A 122 10.58 -19.83 10.59
C PHE A 122 11.45 -18.89 11.41
N LEU A 123 11.13 -17.58 11.35
CA LEU A 123 11.80 -16.60 12.19
C LEU A 123 11.50 -16.90 13.67
N PRO A 124 12.50 -16.81 14.57
CA PRO A 124 12.37 -17.24 15.96
C PRO A 124 11.41 -16.40 16.80
N VAL A 125 10.98 -15.24 16.30
CA VAL A 125 10.05 -14.32 16.99
C VAL A 125 8.94 -13.89 16.03
N GLY A 126 7.70 -13.95 16.50
CA GLY A 126 6.52 -13.37 15.85
C GLY A 126 5.95 -14.12 14.65
N PHE A 127 6.66 -15.07 14.04
CA PHE A 127 6.21 -15.80 12.84
C PHE A 127 6.32 -17.31 13.05
N THR A 128 5.53 -17.87 13.97
CA THR A 128 5.55 -19.31 14.27
C THR A 128 4.60 -20.10 13.35
N PRO A 129 4.75 -21.44 13.21
CA PRO A 129 3.87 -22.26 12.37
C PRO A 129 2.38 -22.19 12.73
N GLU A 130 2.03 -22.06 14.02
CA GLU A 130 0.63 -22.04 14.49
C GLU A 130 -0.14 -20.83 13.94
N ARG A 131 0.57 -19.72 13.72
CA ARG A 131 0.03 -18.49 13.12
C ARG A 131 -0.42 -18.69 11.67
N LEU A 132 0.07 -19.71 10.95
CA LEU A 132 -0.41 -19.99 9.60
C LEU A 132 -1.89 -20.41 9.57
N GLN A 133 -2.43 -20.99 10.66
CA GLN A 133 -3.82 -21.48 10.80
C GLN A 133 -4.22 -22.62 9.83
N SER A 134 -3.43 -22.89 8.80
CA SER A 134 -3.56 -24.03 7.89
C SER A 134 -2.18 -24.56 7.50
N PRO A 135 -1.96 -25.89 7.46
CA PRO A 135 -0.71 -26.46 6.98
C PRO A 135 -0.53 -26.32 5.45
N ASN A 136 -1.61 -26.03 4.73
CA ASN A 136 -1.63 -25.96 3.27
C ASN A 136 -1.34 -24.55 2.72
N VAL A 137 -0.76 -23.66 3.53
CA VAL A 137 -0.31 -22.33 3.06
C VAL A 137 0.96 -22.50 2.22
N LYS A 138 0.88 -22.09 0.95
CA LYS A 138 1.97 -22.11 -0.02
C LYS A 138 2.60 -20.72 -0.18
N ILE A 139 3.81 -20.64 -0.74
CA ILE A 139 4.49 -19.37 -1.06
C ILE A 139 3.56 -18.43 -1.85
N LYS A 140 2.88 -18.93 -2.90
CA LYS A 140 1.92 -18.14 -3.68
C LYS A 140 0.73 -17.62 -2.86
N HIS A 141 0.28 -18.33 -1.82
CA HIS A 141 -0.82 -17.87 -0.96
C HIS A 141 -0.39 -16.68 -0.09
N VAL A 142 0.86 -16.69 0.39
CA VAL A 142 1.45 -15.55 1.11
C VAL A 142 1.67 -14.36 0.16
N LEU A 143 2.30 -14.59 -0.99
CA LEU A 143 2.59 -13.55 -1.97
C LEU A 143 1.34 -12.88 -2.56
N SER A 144 0.21 -13.60 -2.64
CA SER A 144 -1.05 -13.08 -3.16
C SER A 144 -2.03 -12.58 -2.10
N HIS A 145 -1.64 -12.56 -0.82
CA HIS A 145 -2.55 -12.23 0.29
C HIS A 145 -3.79 -13.14 0.36
N THR A 146 -3.68 -14.40 -0.09
CA THR A 146 -4.72 -15.44 0.01
C THR A 146 -4.40 -16.52 1.04
N SER A 147 -3.49 -16.23 1.98
CA SER A 147 -3.01 -17.17 3.02
C SER A 147 -3.92 -17.31 4.25
N GLU A 148 -5.09 -16.66 4.26
CA GLU A 148 -6.04 -16.67 5.39
C GLU A 148 -7.37 -17.32 4.97
N GLY A 149 -8.07 -17.88 5.96
CA GLY A 149 -9.21 -18.76 5.75
C GLY A 149 -8.77 -20.12 5.22
N GLU A 150 -9.51 -20.62 4.25
CA GLU A 150 -9.01 -21.68 3.35
C GLU A 150 -7.97 -21.05 2.39
N PRO A 151 -6.71 -21.53 2.34
CA PRO A 151 -5.68 -20.89 1.52
C PRO A 151 -6.04 -20.88 0.03
N GLY A 152 -5.99 -19.70 -0.59
CA GLY A 152 -6.43 -19.46 -1.96
C GLY A 152 -7.90 -19.03 -2.11
N SER A 153 -8.72 -19.11 -1.05
CA SER A 153 -10.18 -18.91 -1.13
C SER A 153 -10.66 -17.46 -1.10
N ASN A 154 -9.91 -16.53 -0.53
CA ASN A 154 -10.25 -15.10 -0.44
C ASN A 154 -8.97 -14.25 -0.33
N TYR A 155 -9.00 -13.03 -0.88
CA TYR A 155 -7.91 -12.05 -0.76
C TYR A 155 -8.09 -11.16 0.48
N ILE A 156 -7.17 -11.25 1.44
CA ILE A 156 -7.14 -10.42 2.65
C ILE A 156 -5.77 -9.75 2.75
N TYR A 157 -5.70 -8.45 2.44
CA TYR A 157 -4.43 -7.71 2.49
C TYR A 157 -3.83 -7.70 3.90
N ASN A 158 -2.85 -8.57 4.15
CA ASN A 158 -2.16 -8.69 5.42
C ASN A 158 -0.65 -8.52 5.22
N GLY A 159 -0.16 -7.35 5.59
CA GLY A 159 1.26 -7.01 5.46
C GLY A 159 2.16 -7.84 6.37
N GLY A 160 1.69 -8.28 7.55
CA GLY A 160 2.46 -9.04 8.51
C GLY A 160 2.71 -10.48 8.06
N ARG A 161 1.67 -11.16 7.56
CA ARG A 161 1.79 -12.54 7.03
C ARG A 161 2.77 -12.64 5.86
N TYR A 162 3.02 -11.54 5.15
CA TYR A 162 4.03 -11.47 4.09
C TYR A 162 5.47 -11.73 4.57
N ASN A 163 5.73 -11.76 5.88
CA ASN A 163 7.04 -12.15 6.42
C ASN A 163 7.21 -13.67 6.57
N PHE A 164 6.17 -14.50 6.37
CA PHE A 164 6.33 -15.96 6.38
C PHE A 164 7.27 -16.49 5.30
N ILE A 165 7.47 -15.75 4.20
CA ILE A 165 8.47 -16.09 3.18
C ILE A 165 9.92 -15.76 3.61
N TYR A 166 10.17 -15.26 4.83
CA TYR A 166 11.54 -14.94 5.27
C TYR A 166 12.44 -16.18 5.25
N GLY A 167 11.97 -17.30 5.80
CA GLY A 167 12.74 -18.55 5.84
C GLY A 167 13.05 -19.13 4.46
N VAL A 168 12.26 -18.80 3.44
CA VAL A 168 12.58 -19.12 2.04
C VAL A 168 13.88 -18.42 1.63
N PHE A 169 14.08 -17.15 2.01
CA PHE A 169 15.35 -16.46 1.76
C PHE A 169 16.51 -17.01 2.59
N GLU A 170 16.30 -17.41 3.85
CA GLU A 170 17.35 -18.08 4.65
C GLU A 170 17.78 -19.39 3.98
N ALA A 171 16.84 -20.25 3.58
CA ALA A 171 17.11 -21.50 2.88
C ALA A 171 17.78 -21.28 1.49
N MET A 172 17.32 -20.29 0.73
CA MET A 172 17.82 -20.03 -0.63
C MET A 172 19.16 -19.28 -0.68
N SER A 173 19.50 -18.52 0.35
CA SER A 173 20.82 -17.86 0.47
C SER A 173 21.84 -18.73 1.17
N GLY A 174 21.40 -19.65 2.04
CA GLY A 174 22.26 -20.34 3.01
C GLY A 174 22.72 -19.42 4.15
N ASN A 175 22.26 -18.16 4.20
CA ASN A 175 22.58 -17.24 5.28
C ASN A 175 21.66 -17.50 6.48
N THR A 176 22.19 -18.18 7.49
CA THR A 176 21.51 -18.45 8.76
C THR A 176 21.74 -17.37 9.81
N ARG A 177 22.40 -16.25 9.47
CA ARG A 177 22.35 -15.04 10.30
C ARG A 177 20.97 -14.45 10.16
N HIS A 178 20.12 -14.76 11.14
CA HIS A 178 18.75 -14.29 11.19
C HIS A 178 18.67 -12.80 10.89
N TYR A 179 17.68 -12.43 10.07
CA TYR A 179 17.41 -11.06 9.65
C TYR A 179 18.40 -10.44 8.61
N GLU A 180 19.46 -11.14 8.19
CA GLU A 180 20.36 -10.70 7.10
C GLU A 180 20.08 -11.35 5.72
N ALA A 181 19.34 -12.45 5.65
CA ALA A 181 19.20 -13.23 4.43
C ALA A 181 18.52 -12.47 3.28
N PHE A 182 17.38 -11.81 3.55
CA PHE A 182 16.65 -11.06 2.52
C PHE A 182 17.39 -9.79 2.08
N SER A 183 18.02 -9.06 3.00
CA SER A 183 18.83 -7.88 2.67
C SER A 183 20.04 -8.24 1.81
N GLY A 184 20.71 -9.36 2.09
CA GLY A 184 21.80 -9.85 1.24
C GLY A 184 21.37 -10.16 -0.20
N GLU A 185 20.29 -10.92 -0.36
CA GLU A 185 19.84 -11.36 -1.69
C GLU A 185 19.18 -10.24 -2.51
N VAL A 186 18.40 -9.33 -1.91
CA VAL A 186 17.87 -8.17 -2.65
C VAL A 186 19.00 -7.24 -3.12
N THR A 187 20.03 -7.04 -2.29
CA THR A 187 21.20 -6.22 -2.65
C THR A 187 21.97 -6.85 -3.81
N LYS A 188 22.28 -8.15 -3.73
CA LYS A 188 23.03 -8.90 -4.74
C LYS A 188 22.28 -9.04 -6.07
N ARG A 189 20.96 -9.26 -6.03
CA ARG A 189 20.16 -9.63 -7.21
C ARG A 189 19.42 -8.47 -7.87
N ILE A 190 19.17 -7.38 -7.16
CA ILE A 190 18.46 -6.20 -7.67
C ILE A 190 19.30 -4.93 -7.52
N LEU A 191 19.71 -4.57 -6.30
CA LEU A 191 20.26 -3.23 -6.05
C LEU A 191 21.62 -3.00 -6.73
N GLN A 192 22.55 -3.95 -6.59
CA GLN A 192 23.88 -3.87 -7.21
C GLN A 192 23.83 -3.93 -8.75
N PRO A 193 23.13 -4.91 -9.40
CA PRO A 193 23.03 -4.96 -10.86
C PRO A 193 22.43 -3.69 -11.47
N LEU A 194 21.44 -3.08 -10.81
CA LEU A 194 20.77 -1.87 -11.28
C LEU A 194 21.45 -0.56 -10.84
N LYS A 195 22.53 -0.63 -10.05
CA LYS A 195 23.23 0.54 -9.49
C LYS A 195 22.27 1.46 -8.72
N MET A 196 21.43 0.85 -7.89
CA MET A 196 20.50 1.51 -6.98
C MET A 196 21.24 1.93 -5.71
N ASN A 197 22.16 2.90 -5.88
CA ASN A 197 23.13 3.31 -4.86
C ASN A 197 22.52 4.10 -3.70
N ASP A 198 21.26 4.56 -3.85
CA ASP A 198 20.52 5.34 -2.85
C ASP A 198 19.38 4.51 -2.24
N THR A 199 19.36 3.21 -2.51
CA THR A 199 18.41 2.25 -1.95
C THR A 199 19.04 1.49 -0.80
N LEU A 200 18.45 1.61 0.39
CA LEU A 200 18.98 1.07 1.63
C LEU A 200 18.12 -0.13 2.07
N PRO A 201 18.70 -1.34 2.22
CA PRO A 201 17.99 -2.53 2.68
C PRO A 201 17.84 -2.50 4.22
N GLY A 202 16.99 -1.60 4.71
CA GLY A 202 16.87 -1.22 6.12
C GLY A 202 17.60 0.08 6.45
N TYR A 203 17.30 0.68 7.61
CA TYR A 203 18.06 1.84 8.08
C TYR A 203 19.53 1.46 8.35
N PRO A 204 20.51 2.32 7.99
CA PRO A 204 21.92 2.05 8.28
C PRO A 204 22.18 1.87 9.79
N SER A 205 22.80 0.75 10.15
CA SER A 205 23.29 0.49 11.51
C SER A 205 24.50 1.35 11.87
N ASP A 206 25.39 1.61 10.90
CA ASP A 206 26.45 2.61 11.03
C ASP A 206 25.84 4.03 11.03
N LYS A 207 25.88 4.67 12.20
CA LYS A 207 25.37 6.03 12.41
C LYS A 207 26.22 7.11 11.72
N ASN A 208 27.36 6.76 11.11
CA ASN A 208 28.16 7.66 10.25
C ASN A 208 27.85 7.53 8.75
N ASN A 209 26.95 6.63 8.35
CA ASN A 209 26.64 6.41 6.94
C ASN A 209 26.14 7.72 6.27
N PRO A 210 26.77 8.22 5.19
CA PRO A 210 26.44 9.51 4.61
C PRO A 210 25.01 9.60 4.07
N ALA A 211 24.38 8.47 3.74
CA ALA A 211 22.98 8.42 3.29
C ALA A 211 22.00 8.89 4.38
N LEU A 212 22.35 8.77 5.68
CA LEU A 212 21.52 9.23 6.79
C LEU A 212 21.15 10.72 6.68
N SER A 213 22.06 11.54 6.14
CA SER A 213 21.83 12.98 5.91
C SER A 213 20.77 13.29 4.84
N ARG A 214 20.38 12.30 4.04
CA ARG A 214 19.36 12.39 2.98
C ARG A 214 18.09 11.61 3.29
N ILE A 215 18.03 10.84 4.37
CA ILE A 215 16.77 10.21 4.78
C ILE A 215 15.85 11.30 5.35
N VAL A 216 14.61 11.35 4.87
CA VAL A 216 13.62 12.32 5.38
C VAL A 216 13.26 12.06 6.85
N THR A 217 12.99 13.13 7.59
CA THR A 217 12.22 13.04 8.82
C THR A 217 10.78 12.70 8.45
N THR A 218 10.22 11.67 9.08
CA THR A 218 8.84 11.20 8.87
C THR A 218 7.95 11.71 10.00
N TYR A 219 6.64 11.80 9.77
CA TYR A 219 5.72 12.49 10.68
C TYR A 219 4.47 11.67 11.00
N PHE A 220 4.25 11.40 12.28
CA PHE A 220 2.97 10.90 12.80
C PHE A 220 1.93 12.02 12.79
N ARG A 221 0.66 11.70 12.50
CA ARG A 221 -0.45 12.64 12.71
C ARG A 221 -0.84 12.69 14.19
N ASP A 222 -0.82 13.88 14.77
CA ASP A 222 -1.40 14.15 16.07
C ASP A 222 -2.90 14.49 15.91
N ARG A 223 -3.76 13.53 16.22
CA ARG A 223 -5.23 13.73 16.11
C ARG A 223 -5.78 14.70 17.17
N LYS A 224 -5.10 14.89 18.30
CA LYS A 224 -5.55 15.75 19.40
C LYS A 224 -5.23 17.22 19.10
N HIS A 225 -4.06 17.47 18.52
CA HIS A 225 -3.56 18.81 18.21
C HIS A 225 -3.68 19.18 16.71
N GLN A 226 -4.26 18.29 15.89
CA GLN A 226 -4.45 18.44 14.44
C GLN A 226 -3.15 18.81 13.69
N SER A 227 -2.04 18.26 14.18
CA SER A 227 -0.68 18.60 13.75
C SER A 227 0.09 17.34 13.33
N PHE A 228 1.38 17.51 13.05
CA PHE A 228 2.30 16.43 12.70
C PHE A 228 3.50 16.44 13.65
N ASN A 229 3.80 15.29 14.26
CA ASN A 229 4.90 15.10 15.21
C ASN A 229 6.01 14.28 14.54
N ALA A 230 7.25 14.78 14.57
CA ALA A 230 8.41 14.11 13.99
C ALA A 230 8.66 12.73 14.64
N ASN A 231 8.72 11.68 13.82
CA ASN A 231 9.11 10.34 14.24
C ASN A 231 10.64 10.24 14.31
N ARG A 232 11.15 10.10 15.54
CA ARG A 232 12.60 10.01 15.81
C ARG A 232 13.06 8.58 16.10
N ASN A 233 12.18 7.59 16.00
CA ASN A 233 12.44 6.19 16.40
C ASN A 233 12.73 5.25 15.21
N LEU A 234 12.42 5.64 13.96
CA LEU A 234 12.74 4.81 12.78
C LEU A 234 14.24 4.50 12.59
N PRO A 235 15.22 5.36 12.95
CA PRO A 235 16.64 5.07 12.77
C PRO A 235 17.21 3.84 13.49
N ASP A 236 16.41 3.18 14.33
CA ASP A 236 16.76 1.92 15.00
C ASP A 236 16.10 0.69 14.34
N GLN A 237 15.24 0.89 13.33
CA GLN A 237 14.69 -0.18 12.49
C GLN A 237 15.68 -0.56 11.38
N THR A 238 16.74 -1.28 11.73
CA THR A 238 17.80 -1.66 10.78
C THR A 238 17.48 -2.90 9.93
N ILE A 239 16.50 -3.72 10.33
CA ILE A 239 16.18 -5.00 9.69
C ILE A 239 15.27 -4.80 8.47
N LEU A 240 15.69 -5.29 7.29
CA LEU A 240 14.81 -5.43 6.13
C LEU A 240 13.94 -6.68 6.24
N TYR A 241 12.62 -6.50 6.12
CA TYR A 241 11.66 -7.60 6.06
C TYR A 241 11.05 -7.72 4.65
N PRO A 242 10.68 -8.91 4.15
CA PRO A 242 10.00 -9.07 2.87
C PRO A 242 8.74 -8.20 2.73
N SER A 243 8.09 -7.89 3.84
CA SER A 243 6.94 -7.00 3.89
C SER A 243 7.25 -5.50 3.83
N THR A 244 8.42 -5.02 4.30
CA THR A 244 8.61 -3.61 4.68
C THR A 244 10.08 -3.21 4.94
N ASN A 245 10.30 -1.92 5.18
CA ASN A 245 11.56 -1.30 5.62
C ASN A 245 12.68 -1.20 4.56
N LEU A 246 12.35 -1.31 3.27
CA LEU A 246 13.23 -0.76 2.23
C LEU A 246 13.15 0.77 2.25
N LEU A 247 14.27 1.45 2.04
CA LEU A 247 14.32 2.88 1.77
C LEU A 247 14.89 3.13 0.37
N THR A 248 14.40 4.13 -0.36
CA THR A 248 14.83 4.42 -1.75
C THR A 248 14.55 5.88 -2.14
N THR A 249 15.15 6.33 -3.23
CA THR A 249 14.79 7.56 -3.96
C THR A 249 13.81 7.26 -5.09
N ALA A 250 13.22 8.30 -5.70
CA ALA A 250 12.44 8.17 -6.92
C ALA A 250 13.31 7.78 -8.13
N ASP A 251 14.56 8.21 -8.18
CA ASP A 251 15.50 7.91 -9.28
C ASP A 251 15.94 6.44 -9.27
N ASP A 252 16.10 5.83 -8.09
CA ASP A 252 16.37 4.39 -7.98
C ASP A 252 15.15 3.54 -8.31
N LEU A 253 13.95 3.96 -7.88
CA LEU A 253 12.70 3.31 -8.31
C LEU A 253 12.49 3.41 -9.84
N ALA A 254 12.93 4.48 -10.49
CA ALA A 254 12.90 4.59 -11.95
C ALA A 254 13.79 3.53 -12.63
N LYS A 255 14.99 3.25 -12.10
CA LYS A 255 15.87 2.16 -12.57
C LYS A 255 15.20 0.79 -12.40
N TYR A 256 14.58 0.54 -11.26
CA TYR A 256 13.83 -0.68 -10.98
C TYR A 256 12.64 -0.88 -11.94
N CYS A 257 11.86 0.16 -12.19
CA CYS A 257 10.76 0.12 -13.17
C CYS A 257 11.27 -0.17 -14.58
N HIS A 258 12.30 0.56 -15.04
CA HIS A 258 12.93 0.35 -16.34
C HIS A 258 13.44 -1.09 -16.51
N ALA A 259 14.05 -1.66 -15.47
CA ALA A 259 14.57 -3.01 -15.49
C ALA A 259 13.47 -4.08 -15.61
N LEU A 260 12.31 -3.84 -15.00
CA LEU A 260 11.15 -4.72 -15.15
C LEU A 260 10.42 -4.52 -16.48
N ASP A 261 10.34 -3.28 -17.00
CA ASP A 261 9.74 -2.98 -18.31
C ASP A 261 10.54 -3.56 -19.49
N ASN A 262 11.85 -3.77 -19.30
CA ASN A 262 12.76 -4.30 -20.33
C ASN A 262 13.25 -5.72 -20.05
N ASN A 263 12.60 -6.46 -19.14
CA ASN A 263 12.91 -7.87 -18.80
C ASN A 263 14.38 -8.11 -18.36
N ILE A 264 14.99 -7.14 -17.68
CA ILE A 264 16.38 -7.21 -17.18
C ILE A 264 16.46 -8.04 -15.90
N LEU A 265 15.50 -7.90 -14.98
CA LEU A 265 15.46 -8.68 -13.73
C LEU A 265 14.79 -10.04 -13.85
N LEU A 266 13.81 -10.16 -14.76
CA LEU A 266 12.92 -11.31 -14.92
C LEU A 266 12.61 -11.53 -16.40
N THR A 267 12.28 -12.76 -16.80
CA THR A 267 11.68 -12.95 -18.13
C THR A 267 10.27 -12.35 -18.19
N ALA A 268 9.79 -12.05 -19.40
CA ALA A 268 8.43 -11.55 -19.61
C ALA A 268 7.36 -12.53 -19.07
N GLU A 269 7.62 -13.84 -19.15
CA GLU A 269 6.75 -14.87 -18.58
C GLU A 269 6.73 -14.83 -17.05
N SER A 270 7.89 -14.74 -16.42
CA SER A 270 8.04 -14.69 -14.96
C SER A 270 7.46 -13.41 -14.37
N TYR A 271 7.67 -12.26 -15.04
CA TYR A 271 7.02 -11.00 -14.66
C TYR A 271 5.48 -11.09 -14.83
N ARG A 272 4.99 -11.67 -15.94
CA ARG A 272 3.55 -11.95 -16.12
C ARG A 272 2.99 -12.86 -15.03
N LYS A 273 3.75 -13.86 -14.54
CA LYS A 273 3.36 -14.72 -13.41
C LYS A 273 3.23 -13.93 -12.10
N LEU A 274 4.11 -12.94 -11.86
CA LEU A 274 3.97 -12.03 -10.72
C LEU A 274 2.76 -11.10 -10.83
N THR A 275 2.39 -10.67 -12.03
CA THR A 275 1.39 -9.61 -12.23
C THR A 275 0.08 -10.07 -12.88
N SER A 276 -0.16 -11.37 -12.92
CA SER A 276 -1.47 -11.92 -13.26
C SER A 276 -2.35 -11.93 -12.01
N PRO A 277 -3.62 -11.50 -12.08
CA PRO A 277 -4.57 -11.62 -10.97
C PRO A 277 -4.60 -13.05 -10.42
N PHE A 278 -4.52 -13.21 -9.11
CA PHE A 278 -4.66 -14.53 -8.50
C PHE A 278 -6.08 -15.07 -8.76
N ALA A 279 -6.17 -16.30 -9.25
CA ALA A 279 -7.42 -17.00 -9.49
C ALA A 279 -7.65 -18.06 -8.38
N ALA A 280 -8.79 -17.98 -7.72
CA ALA A 280 -9.26 -18.99 -6.78
C ALA A 280 -9.70 -20.28 -7.53
N SER A 281 -9.82 -21.37 -6.77
CA SER A 281 -10.27 -22.68 -7.29
C SER A 281 -11.69 -22.67 -7.87
N ASP A 282 -12.52 -21.71 -7.49
CA ASP A 282 -13.88 -21.50 -8.01
C ASP A 282 -13.96 -20.52 -9.19
N GLY A 283 -12.82 -20.04 -9.69
CA GLY A 283 -12.73 -19.14 -10.83
C GLY A 283 -12.87 -17.65 -10.49
N ARG A 284 -13.11 -17.26 -9.23
CA ARG A 284 -13.00 -15.84 -8.81
C ARG A 284 -11.58 -15.34 -8.99
N THR A 285 -11.41 -14.07 -9.36
CA THR A 285 -10.09 -13.42 -9.44
C THR A 285 -10.00 -12.26 -8.45
N TYR A 286 -8.79 -12.02 -7.93
CA TYR A 286 -8.51 -10.98 -6.95
C TYR A 286 -7.68 -9.85 -7.54
N PRO A 287 -7.75 -8.62 -6.99
CA PRO A 287 -7.04 -7.44 -7.51
C PRO A 287 -5.53 -7.46 -7.20
N TYR A 288 -4.95 -8.64 -7.07
CA TYR A 288 -3.58 -8.86 -6.61
C TYR A 288 -3.02 -10.15 -7.21
N GLY A 289 -1.78 -10.08 -7.71
CA GLY A 289 -1.00 -11.21 -8.22
C GLY A 289 -0.05 -11.76 -7.15
N LEU A 290 1.22 -11.98 -7.48
CA LEU A 290 2.26 -12.34 -6.51
C LEU A 290 3.10 -11.09 -6.20
N GLY A 291 2.81 -10.44 -5.09
CA GLY A 291 3.52 -9.23 -4.63
C GLY A 291 3.25 -7.94 -5.39
N TRP A 292 2.26 -7.93 -6.27
CA TRP A 292 1.80 -6.75 -7.02
C TRP A 292 0.28 -6.68 -6.99
N ALA A 293 -0.29 -5.49 -6.77
CA ALA A 293 -1.69 -5.24 -7.07
C ALA A 293 -1.88 -5.14 -8.59
N THR A 294 -2.98 -5.68 -9.09
CA THR A 294 -3.24 -5.89 -10.52
C THR A 294 -4.63 -5.38 -10.86
N GLN A 295 -4.72 -4.39 -11.75
CA GLN A 295 -5.98 -3.76 -12.14
C GLN A 295 -6.02 -3.52 -13.64
N GLN A 296 -7.23 -3.44 -14.23
CA GLN A 296 -7.44 -2.90 -15.57
C GLN A 296 -8.05 -1.51 -15.43
N VAL A 297 -7.46 -0.50 -16.08
CA VAL A 297 -8.00 0.87 -16.16
C VAL A 297 -8.13 1.22 -17.63
N ASP A 298 -9.37 1.37 -18.10
CA ASP A 298 -9.69 1.62 -19.52
C ASP A 298 -9.00 0.62 -20.49
N GLY A 299 -9.05 -0.68 -20.16
CA GLY A 299 -8.42 -1.76 -20.94
C GLY A 299 -6.89 -1.83 -20.87
N ARG A 300 -6.24 -0.96 -20.08
CA ARG A 300 -4.79 -0.95 -19.84
C ARG A 300 -4.47 -1.73 -18.57
N PRO A 301 -3.52 -2.69 -18.60
CA PRO A 301 -3.04 -3.36 -17.40
C PRO A 301 -2.24 -2.39 -16.55
N VAL A 302 -2.63 -2.25 -15.30
CA VAL A 302 -1.97 -1.43 -14.28
C VAL A 302 -1.44 -2.36 -13.20
N HIS A 303 -0.12 -2.38 -13.03
CA HIS A 303 0.54 -3.12 -11.96
C HIS A 303 1.07 -2.11 -10.96
N TRP A 304 0.69 -2.23 -9.71
CA TRP A 304 0.94 -1.19 -8.73
C TRP A 304 1.16 -1.74 -7.33
N HIS A 305 1.71 -0.91 -6.45
CA HIS A 305 1.83 -1.22 -5.04
C HIS A 305 1.86 0.10 -4.23
N TYR A 306 1.15 0.12 -3.10
CA TYR A 306 1.19 1.22 -2.14
C TYR A 306 1.85 0.77 -0.83
N GLY A 307 2.38 1.69 -0.04
CA GLY A 307 2.91 1.39 1.28
C GLY A 307 2.65 2.56 2.21
N TYR A 308 2.38 2.27 3.48
CA TYR A 308 2.53 3.26 4.54
C TYR A 308 3.02 2.57 5.81
N GLY A 309 3.87 3.25 6.56
CA GLY A 309 4.10 2.97 7.97
C GLY A 309 3.30 3.96 8.81
N ASP A 310 3.58 4.06 10.11
CA ASP A 310 2.82 4.94 11.01
C ASP A 310 3.03 6.46 10.74
N SER A 311 3.98 6.81 9.88
CA SER A 311 4.49 8.18 9.73
C SER A 311 4.95 8.54 8.30
N PHE A 312 4.71 7.68 7.31
CA PHE A 312 5.15 7.89 5.91
C PHE A 312 4.33 7.04 4.94
N ALA A 313 4.31 7.41 3.66
CA ALA A 313 3.59 6.69 2.62
C ALA A 313 4.35 6.68 1.28
N ALA A 314 4.03 5.69 0.44
CA ALA A 314 4.55 5.54 -0.91
C ALA A 314 3.49 4.93 -1.83
N LEU A 315 3.50 5.31 -3.11
CA LEU A 315 2.66 4.72 -4.15
C LEU A 315 3.50 4.58 -5.43
N LEU A 316 3.54 3.35 -5.96
CA LEU A 316 4.16 2.99 -7.22
C LEU A 316 3.09 2.45 -8.16
N ILE A 317 2.93 3.07 -9.33
CA ILE A 317 2.02 2.64 -10.40
C ILE A 317 2.84 2.41 -11.66
N ARG A 318 2.59 1.30 -12.37
CA ARG A 318 3.25 0.95 -13.63
C ARG A 318 2.23 0.55 -14.69
N LEU A 319 2.40 1.13 -15.87
CA LEU A 319 1.71 0.80 -17.11
C LEU A 319 2.75 0.19 -18.07
N PRO A 320 2.95 -1.15 -18.03
CA PRO A 320 4.09 -1.79 -18.69
C PRO A 320 3.99 -1.84 -20.21
N ARG A 321 2.79 -1.73 -20.82
CA ARG A 321 2.67 -1.63 -22.29
C ARG A 321 3.21 -0.28 -22.80
N GLU A 322 3.04 0.76 -21.99
CA GLU A 322 3.45 2.13 -22.26
C GLU A 322 4.86 2.45 -21.72
N LYS A 323 5.49 1.53 -20.97
CA LYS A 323 6.73 1.75 -20.18
C LYS A 323 6.66 3.03 -19.35
N LEU A 324 5.50 3.27 -18.75
CA LEU A 324 5.14 4.48 -18.04
C LEU A 324 4.95 4.14 -16.56
N SER A 325 5.57 4.89 -15.66
CA SER A 325 5.42 4.70 -14.21
C SER A 325 5.18 6.02 -13.48
N PHE A 326 4.39 5.96 -12.40
CA PHE A 326 4.21 7.04 -11.44
C PHE A 326 4.74 6.61 -10.08
N ILE A 327 5.52 7.48 -9.45
CA ILE A 327 6.11 7.28 -8.13
C ILE A 327 5.70 8.46 -7.26
N LEU A 328 5.14 8.19 -6.09
CA LEU A 328 4.85 9.16 -5.04
C LEU A 328 5.48 8.68 -3.73
N LEU A 329 6.23 9.55 -3.06
CA LEU A 329 6.91 9.31 -1.79
C LEU A 329 6.54 10.45 -0.83
N CYS A 330 6.00 10.14 0.36
CA CYS A 330 5.51 11.12 1.31
C CYS A 330 6.06 10.85 2.71
N ASN A 331 6.47 11.89 3.43
CA ASN A 331 6.97 11.76 4.80
C ASN A 331 5.85 11.85 5.86
N SER A 332 4.62 11.49 5.46
CA SER A 332 3.43 11.31 6.29
C SER A 332 2.48 10.30 5.65
N THR A 333 1.50 9.79 6.40
CA THR A 333 0.56 8.74 5.97
C THR A 333 -0.60 9.14 5.03
N PRO A 334 -1.11 10.39 4.96
CA PRO A 334 -2.38 10.71 4.28
C PRO A 334 -2.50 10.26 2.82
N ALA A 335 -1.39 10.27 2.06
CA ALA A 335 -1.36 9.88 0.64
C ALA A 335 -1.68 8.41 0.37
N SER A 336 -1.79 7.55 1.39
CA SER A 336 -2.25 6.17 1.27
C SER A 336 -3.31 5.80 2.32
N GLU A 337 -3.23 6.33 3.54
CA GLU A 337 -4.18 6.05 4.63
C GLU A 337 -5.62 6.45 4.26
N ALA A 338 -5.81 7.53 3.50
CA ALA A 338 -7.13 8.06 3.15
C ALA A 338 -7.94 7.19 2.16
N PHE A 339 -7.29 6.26 1.45
CA PHE A 339 -7.82 5.71 0.19
C PHE A 339 -8.11 4.21 0.19
N PHE A 340 -7.93 3.52 1.31
CA PHE A 340 -8.23 2.09 1.47
C PHE A 340 -7.63 1.19 0.37
N LEU A 341 -6.44 1.52 -0.10
CA LEU A 341 -5.78 0.89 -1.25
C LEU A 341 -5.57 -0.63 -1.09
N GLY A 342 -5.59 -1.15 0.14
CA GLY A 342 -5.57 -2.58 0.43
C GLY A 342 -6.74 -3.37 -0.14
N TYR A 343 -7.87 -2.70 -0.45
CA TYR A 343 -9.00 -3.31 -1.17
C TYR A 343 -8.77 -3.44 -2.69
N GLY A 344 -7.61 -3.03 -3.20
CA GLY A 344 -7.18 -3.35 -4.56
C GLY A 344 -7.74 -2.44 -5.65
N ASN A 345 -8.12 -1.19 -5.32
CA ASN A 345 -8.47 -0.18 -6.33
C ASN A 345 -7.52 1.03 -6.25
N VAL A 346 -6.67 1.22 -7.26
CA VAL A 346 -5.74 2.36 -7.35
C VAL A 346 -6.47 3.69 -7.56
N LEU A 347 -7.64 3.65 -8.21
CA LEU A 347 -8.46 4.82 -8.56
C LEU A 347 -9.12 5.47 -7.33
N ASN A 348 -9.07 4.84 -6.16
CA ASN A 348 -9.41 5.49 -4.90
C ASN A 348 -8.43 6.62 -4.53
N SER A 349 -7.18 6.57 -5.01
CA SER A 349 -6.18 7.61 -4.73
C SER A 349 -6.35 8.82 -5.66
N VAL A 350 -6.57 10.01 -5.09
CA VAL A 350 -6.63 11.26 -5.85
C VAL A 350 -5.32 11.54 -6.62
N PHE A 351 -4.17 11.09 -6.10
CA PHE A 351 -2.89 11.23 -6.80
C PHE A 351 -2.79 10.28 -8.01
N ALA A 352 -3.34 9.07 -7.89
CA ALA A 352 -3.46 8.17 -9.03
C ALA A 352 -4.42 8.74 -10.08
N GLN A 353 -5.57 9.28 -9.65
CA GLN A 353 -6.53 9.94 -10.53
C GLN A 353 -5.88 11.08 -11.32
N ALA A 354 -5.19 12.01 -10.65
CA ALA A 354 -4.47 13.10 -11.31
C ALA A 354 -3.45 12.60 -12.35
N PHE A 355 -2.70 11.55 -12.01
CA PHE A 355 -1.77 10.90 -12.94
C PHE A 355 -2.49 10.27 -14.15
N PHE A 356 -3.50 9.43 -13.94
CA PHE A 356 -4.27 8.84 -15.04
C PHE A 356 -4.92 9.91 -15.92
N LYS A 357 -5.60 10.88 -15.30
CA LYS A 357 -6.34 11.95 -15.96
C LYS A 357 -5.44 12.76 -16.90
N HIS A 358 -4.32 13.29 -16.40
CA HIS A 358 -3.49 14.19 -17.19
C HIS A 358 -2.41 13.47 -17.99
N ILE A 359 -1.75 12.44 -17.44
CA ILE A 359 -0.60 11.79 -18.11
C ILE A 359 -1.04 10.70 -19.09
N VAL A 360 -1.97 9.82 -18.67
CA VAL A 360 -2.41 8.66 -19.47
C VAL A 360 -3.51 9.04 -20.45
N PHE A 361 -4.56 9.71 -19.97
CA PHE A 361 -5.75 10.06 -20.74
C PHE A 361 -5.72 11.48 -21.33
N ARG A 362 -4.82 12.35 -20.86
CA ARG A 362 -4.64 13.74 -21.33
C ARG A 362 -5.93 14.55 -21.34
N ARG A 363 -6.75 14.36 -20.31
CA ARG A 363 -8.01 15.09 -20.11
C ARG A 363 -7.74 16.49 -19.55
N ASP A 364 -8.48 17.45 -20.08
CA ASP A 364 -8.41 18.86 -19.70
C ASP A 364 -9.46 19.27 -18.65
N ASP A 365 -10.43 18.40 -18.37
CA ASP A 365 -11.48 18.71 -17.40
C ASP A 365 -10.92 18.81 -15.96
N GLN A 366 -11.50 19.70 -15.16
CA GLN A 366 -11.08 19.99 -13.80
C GLN A 366 -12.17 19.56 -12.82
N PHE A 367 -11.77 18.89 -11.73
CA PHE A 367 -12.72 18.55 -10.67
C PHE A 367 -13.13 19.82 -9.92
N SER A 368 -14.43 20.10 -9.87
CA SER A 368 -14.99 21.18 -9.06
C SER A 368 -16.09 20.64 -8.16
N TYR A 369 -15.83 20.66 -6.85
CA TYR A 369 -16.78 20.23 -5.82
C TYR A 369 -18.06 21.07 -5.87
N ASP A 370 -17.93 22.39 -5.92
CA ASP A 370 -19.09 23.30 -5.93
C ASP A 370 -19.92 23.15 -7.21
N ALA A 371 -19.29 22.97 -8.37
CA ALA A 371 -20.02 22.76 -9.62
C ALA A 371 -20.79 21.43 -9.61
N LEU A 372 -20.23 20.38 -9.01
CA LEU A 372 -20.89 19.09 -8.80
C LEU A 372 -22.11 19.19 -7.88
N ILE A 373 -21.95 19.73 -6.67
CA ILE A 373 -23.06 19.79 -5.70
C ILE A 373 -24.17 20.77 -6.11
N ASN A 374 -23.83 21.81 -6.88
CA ASN A 374 -24.80 22.73 -7.49
C ASN A 374 -25.40 22.20 -8.81
N LYS A 375 -25.13 20.93 -9.19
CA LYS A 375 -25.64 20.25 -10.39
C LYS A 375 -25.29 20.95 -11.72
N GLN A 376 -24.17 21.69 -11.75
CA GLN A 376 -23.65 22.36 -12.93
C GLN A 376 -22.79 21.42 -13.82
N VAL A 377 -22.39 20.26 -13.29
CA VAL A 377 -21.60 19.24 -14.01
C VAL A 377 -22.22 17.85 -13.83
N THR A 378 -22.46 17.17 -14.95
CA THR A 378 -22.84 15.75 -15.03
C THR A 378 -21.70 14.93 -15.63
N GLY A 379 -21.33 13.83 -14.98
CA GLY A 379 -20.26 12.95 -15.44
C GLY A 379 -20.57 12.26 -16.77
N THR A 380 -19.54 12.05 -17.59
CA THR A 380 -19.66 11.44 -18.92
C THR A 380 -19.30 9.95 -18.96
N ASP A 381 -18.56 9.45 -17.96
CA ASP A 381 -17.93 8.13 -17.99
C ASP A 381 -17.54 7.62 -16.58
N THR A 382 -17.07 6.37 -16.51
CA THR A 382 -16.72 5.70 -15.25
C THR A 382 -15.53 6.36 -14.54
N LEU A 383 -14.52 6.84 -15.27
CA LEU A 383 -13.32 7.46 -14.67
C LEU A 383 -13.68 8.74 -13.92
N PHE A 384 -14.58 9.55 -14.47
CA PHE A 384 -15.12 10.71 -13.77
C PHE A 384 -15.82 10.33 -12.46
N TYR A 385 -16.63 9.27 -12.45
CA TYR A 385 -17.30 8.81 -11.23
C TYR A 385 -16.32 8.21 -10.21
N ASP A 386 -15.22 7.60 -10.65
CA ASP A 386 -14.13 7.19 -9.76
C ASP A 386 -13.35 8.39 -9.19
N GLU A 387 -13.17 9.47 -9.96
CA GLU A 387 -12.60 10.72 -9.45
C GLU A 387 -13.50 11.31 -8.35
N VAL A 388 -14.81 11.40 -8.59
CA VAL A 388 -15.80 11.82 -7.57
C VAL A 388 -15.72 10.96 -6.30
N PHE A 389 -15.57 9.64 -6.44
CA PHE A 389 -15.44 8.74 -5.30
C PHE A 389 -14.11 8.92 -4.54
N SER A 390 -12.98 9.10 -5.24
CA SER A 390 -11.68 9.42 -4.62
C SER A 390 -11.73 10.72 -3.81
N GLN A 391 -12.49 11.71 -4.29
CA GLN A 391 -12.72 12.99 -3.62
C GLN A 391 -13.63 12.85 -2.40
N ALA A 392 -14.61 11.93 -2.43
CA ALA A 392 -15.42 11.58 -1.26
C ALA A 392 -14.58 10.91 -0.16
N LEU A 393 -13.67 10.00 -0.52
CA LEU A 393 -12.71 9.39 0.41
C LEU A 393 -11.78 10.44 1.03
N MET A 394 -11.23 11.34 0.22
CA MET A 394 -10.36 12.43 0.69
C MET A 394 -11.09 13.37 1.68
N ARG A 395 -12.35 13.75 1.38
CA ARG A 395 -13.17 14.62 2.25
C ARG A 395 -13.60 13.92 3.53
N TYR A 396 -13.96 12.64 3.46
CA TYR A 396 -14.21 11.84 4.67
C TYR A 396 -12.96 11.77 5.56
N TYR A 397 -11.78 11.58 4.98
CA TYR A 397 -10.53 11.58 5.72
C TYR A 397 -10.26 12.92 6.44
N THR A 398 -10.45 14.05 5.77
CA THR A 398 -10.24 15.38 6.41
C THR A 398 -11.32 15.71 7.44
N GLU A 399 -12.56 15.24 7.26
CA GLU A 399 -13.60 15.32 8.28
C GLU A 399 -13.21 14.56 9.56
N GLN A 400 -12.79 13.29 9.44
CA GLN A 400 -12.44 12.47 10.61
C GLN A 400 -11.14 12.90 11.30
N ASN A 401 -10.20 13.53 10.60
CA ASN A 401 -8.85 13.78 11.12
C ASN A 401 -8.53 15.26 11.37
N TYR A 402 -9.16 16.17 10.63
CA TYR A 402 -8.96 17.62 10.73
C TYR A 402 -10.24 18.37 11.11
N ASN A 403 -11.40 17.70 11.22
CA ASN A 403 -12.70 18.33 11.55
C ASN A 403 -13.14 19.37 10.50
N GLU A 404 -12.62 19.25 9.28
CA GLU A 404 -12.90 20.09 8.10
C GLU A 404 -13.85 19.37 7.14
N HIS A 405 -14.39 20.05 6.11
CA HIS A 405 -15.17 19.41 5.03
C HIS A 405 -16.36 18.53 5.48
N LYS A 406 -17.03 18.95 6.56
CA LYS A 406 -18.08 18.18 7.23
C LYS A 406 -19.22 17.79 6.30
N SER A 407 -19.53 16.49 6.29
CA SER A 407 -20.59 15.89 5.47
C SER A 407 -20.44 16.09 3.95
N GLU A 408 -19.31 16.62 3.46
CA GLU A 408 -19.08 16.80 2.03
C GLU A 408 -18.90 15.46 1.30
N ALA A 409 -18.33 14.46 1.98
CA ALA A 409 -18.26 13.09 1.48
C ALA A 409 -19.68 12.53 1.22
N ALA A 410 -20.62 12.70 2.15
CA ALA A 410 -22.00 12.26 1.99
C ALA A 410 -22.66 12.92 0.76
N LYS A 411 -22.47 14.22 0.56
CA LYS A 411 -22.98 14.95 -0.62
C LYS A 411 -22.45 14.38 -1.95
N LEU A 412 -21.17 13.98 -2.01
CA LEU A 412 -20.61 13.32 -3.20
C LEU A 412 -21.14 11.89 -3.39
N ILE A 413 -21.43 11.15 -2.32
CA ILE A 413 -22.08 9.84 -2.43
C ILE A 413 -23.55 9.96 -2.87
N HIS A 414 -24.29 10.97 -2.40
CA HIS A 414 -25.62 11.32 -2.94
C HIS A 414 -25.56 11.67 -4.43
N TYR A 415 -24.54 12.43 -4.87
CA TYR A 415 -24.33 12.68 -6.30
C TYR A 415 -24.11 11.37 -7.09
N LEU A 416 -23.28 10.45 -6.57
CA LEU A 416 -23.07 9.14 -7.19
C LEU A 416 -24.32 8.26 -7.19
N ALA A 417 -25.15 8.32 -6.14
CA ALA A 417 -26.42 7.59 -6.08
C ALA A 417 -27.37 7.98 -7.22
N VAL A 418 -27.41 9.26 -7.57
CA VAL A 418 -28.24 9.79 -8.67
C VAL A 418 -27.63 9.53 -10.04
N ASN A 419 -26.33 9.80 -10.23
CA ASN A 419 -25.70 9.83 -11.55
C ASN A 419 -24.97 8.52 -11.94
N ALA A 420 -24.65 7.66 -10.97
CA ALA A 420 -23.95 6.40 -11.18
C ALA A 420 -24.51 5.25 -10.29
N PRO A 421 -25.84 4.99 -10.28
CA PRO A 421 -26.45 3.99 -9.40
C PRO A 421 -25.89 2.56 -9.59
N ALA A 422 -25.44 2.23 -10.79
CA ALA A 422 -24.78 0.94 -11.09
C ALA A 422 -23.47 0.70 -10.31
N ARG A 423 -22.89 1.73 -9.66
CA ARG A 423 -21.74 1.59 -8.75
C ARG A 423 -22.09 0.76 -7.51
N PHE A 424 -23.29 0.95 -6.96
CA PHE A 424 -23.76 0.31 -5.74
C PHE A 424 -24.18 -1.15 -5.95
N GLN A 425 -24.39 -1.57 -7.21
CA GLN A 425 -24.74 -2.93 -7.61
C GLN A 425 -23.51 -3.82 -7.85
N LYS A 426 -22.31 -3.36 -7.51
CA LYS A 426 -21.05 -4.09 -7.65
C LYS A 426 -20.37 -4.19 -6.28
N THR A 427 -19.62 -5.27 -6.08
CA THR A 427 -18.80 -5.44 -4.88
C THR A 427 -17.66 -4.40 -4.85
N ASP A 428 -17.83 -3.34 -4.06
CA ASP A 428 -16.79 -2.35 -3.76
C ASP A 428 -16.63 -2.23 -2.23
N LEU A 429 -15.56 -2.83 -1.71
CA LEU A 429 -15.27 -2.86 -0.27
C LEU A 429 -15.00 -1.46 0.29
N SER A 430 -14.48 -0.56 -0.53
CA SER A 430 -14.20 0.84 -0.16
C SER A 430 -15.50 1.62 -0.03
N LEU A 431 -16.45 1.37 -0.93
CA LEU A 431 -17.78 1.98 -0.90
C LEU A 431 -18.58 1.50 0.32
N ILE A 432 -18.59 0.19 0.60
CA ILE A 432 -19.24 -0.37 1.79
C ILE A 432 -18.60 0.16 3.06
N TYR A 433 -17.27 0.26 3.10
CA TYR A 433 -16.57 0.90 4.22
C TYR A 433 -17.07 2.34 4.40
N LEU A 434 -17.01 3.18 3.36
CA LEU A 434 -17.36 4.59 3.44
C LEU A 434 -18.84 4.79 3.83
N LEU A 435 -19.77 4.09 3.18
CA LEU A 435 -21.21 4.13 3.52
C LEU A 435 -21.46 3.71 4.97
N SER A 436 -20.77 2.67 5.46
CA SER A 436 -20.91 2.25 6.86
C SER A 436 -20.53 3.37 7.84
N GLN A 437 -19.51 4.18 7.52
CA GLN A 437 -19.01 5.24 8.39
C GLN A 437 -19.84 6.52 8.29
N ILE A 438 -20.26 6.89 7.08
CA ILE A 438 -21.16 8.04 6.85
C ILE A 438 -22.51 7.79 7.52
N ALA A 439 -23.08 6.58 7.40
CA ALA A 439 -24.33 6.16 8.03
C ALA A 439 -25.53 7.12 7.84
N ASP A 440 -25.54 7.89 6.74
CA ASP A 440 -26.61 8.82 6.38
C ASP A 440 -27.92 8.05 6.08
N PRO A 441 -29.04 8.34 6.78
CA PRO A 441 -30.33 7.71 6.52
C PRO A 441 -30.80 7.83 5.05
N GLY A 442 -30.43 8.92 4.36
CA GLY A 442 -30.75 9.14 2.95
C GLY A 442 -29.97 8.26 1.98
N LEU A 443 -28.95 7.52 2.45
CA LEU A 443 -28.16 6.56 1.67
C LEU A 443 -28.45 5.10 2.06
N LYS A 444 -29.54 4.84 2.82
CA LYS A 444 -29.87 3.49 3.30
C LYS A 444 -30.03 2.50 2.15
N GLU A 445 -30.81 2.84 1.12
CA GLU A 445 -31.06 1.97 -0.04
C GLU A 445 -29.75 1.60 -0.76
N GLN A 446 -28.85 2.58 -0.92
CA GLN A 446 -27.54 2.42 -1.53
C GLN A 446 -26.62 1.49 -0.70
N MET A 447 -26.68 1.57 0.63
CA MET A 447 -25.96 0.65 1.52
C MET A 447 -26.52 -0.77 1.46
N GLU A 448 -27.85 -0.95 1.54
CA GLU A 448 -28.47 -2.28 1.42
C GLU A 448 -28.18 -2.91 0.03
N THR A 449 -28.18 -2.12 -1.04
CA THR A 449 -27.80 -2.57 -2.41
C THR A 449 -26.33 -3.03 -2.46
N ALA A 450 -25.41 -2.27 -1.85
CA ALA A 450 -24.00 -2.63 -1.79
C ALA A 450 -23.73 -3.85 -0.89
N ILE A 451 -24.51 -4.03 0.19
CA ILE A 451 -24.48 -5.23 1.04
C ILE A 451 -24.96 -6.46 0.25
N ALA A 452 -26.03 -6.34 -0.54
CA ALA A 452 -26.53 -7.42 -1.38
C ALA A 452 -25.50 -7.83 -2.45
N ALA A 453 -24.96 -6.86 -3.20
CA ALA A 453 -23.92 -7.11 -4.19
C ALA A 453 -22.63 -7.70 -3.58
N TYR A 454 -22.33 -7.43 -2.31
CA TYR A 454 -21.25 -8.08 -1.58
C TYR A 454 -21.61 -9.53 -1.17
N ALA A 455 -22.81 -9.76 -0.64
CA ALA A 455 -23.27 -11.09 -0.25
C ALA A 455 -23.32 -12.07 -1.43
N ASP A 456 -23.80 -11.61 -2.59
CA ASP A 456 -23.94 -12.42 -3.82
C ASP A 456 -22.58 -12.78 -4.46
N SER A 457 -21.49 -12.10 -4.09
CA SER A 457 -20.15 -12.32 -4.66
C SER A 457 -19.42 -13.55 -4.11
N ASN A 458 -19.96 -14.22 -3.09
CA ASN A 458 -19.32 -15.28 -2.30
C ASN A 458 -17.94 -14.88 -1.70
N TYR A 459 -17.59 -13.60 -1.68
CA TYR A 459 -16.29 -13.11 -1.19
C TYR A 459 -16.36 -12.73 0.30
N PHE A 460 -15.54 -13.38 1.11
CA PHE A 460 -15.46 -13.12 2.54
C PHE A 460 -14.32 -12.16 2.87
N HIS A 461 -14.62 -11.12 3.65
CA HIS A 461 -13.63 -10.16 4.14
C HIS A 461 -13.97 -9.73 5.57
N PRO A 462 -13.14 -10.08 6.59
CA PRO A 462 -13.44 -9.91 8.01
C PRO A 462 -13.86 -8.49 8.39
N HIS A 463 -13.09 -7.48 7.99
CA HIS A 463 -13.40 -6.08 8.30
C HIS A 463 -14.68 -5.57 7.63
N ILE A 464 -15.09 -6.12 6.47
CA ILE A 464 -16.31 -5.65 5.79
C ILE A 464 -17.55 -6.22 6.50
N HIS A 465 -17.49 -7.46 6.96
CA HIS A 465 -18.51 -8.01 7.86
C HIS A 465 -18.66 -7.17 9.14
N GLU A 466 -17.55 -6.76 9.77
CA GLU A 466 -17.55 -5.87 10.95
C GLU A 466 -18.16 -4.50 10.65
N ARG A 467 -17.85 -3.90 9.48
CA ARG A 467 -18.43 -2.62 9.06
C ARG A 467 -19.92 -2.69 8.78
N ILE A 468 -20.39 -3.75 8.13
CA ILE A 468 -21.82 -3.99 7.88
C ILE A 468 -22.57 -4.19 9.20
N ALA A 469 -22.04 -5.04 10.09
CA ALA A 469 -22.63 -5.28 11.41
C ALA A 469 -22.79 -3.99 12.22
N GLY A 470 -21.72 -3.20 12.35
CA GLY A 470 -21.76 -1.93 13.08
C GLY A 470 -22.63 -0.86 12.42
N TRP A 471 -22.85 -0.91 11.10
CA TRP A 471 -23.82 -0.03 10.43
C TRP A 471 -25.27 -0.40 10.78
N TYR A 472 -25.60 -1.70 10.80
CA TYR A 472 -26.90 -2.16 11.30
C TYR A 472 -27.12 -1.82 12.78
N GLU A 473 -26.09 -1.84 13.63
CA GLU A 473 -26.21 -1.35 15.01
C GLU A 473 -26.57 0.14 15.06
N ARG A 474 -25.82 1.00 14.33
CA ARG A 474 -26.07 2.46 14.29
C ARG A 474 -27.44 2.82 13.70
N THR A 475 -27.97 2.00 12.81
CA THR A 475 -29.28 2.20 12.17
C THR A 475 -30.44 1.47 12.88
N GLY A 476 -30.18 0.85 14.03
CA GLY A 476 -31.21 0.26 14.90
C GLY A 476 -31.66 -1.16 14.54
N ASN A 477 -31.02 -1.83 13.57
CA ASN A 477 -31.32 -3.23 13.21
C ASN A 477 -30.38 -4.20 13.96
N SER A 478 -30.57 -4.32 15.27
CA SER A 478 -29.71 -5.16 16.12
C SER A 478 -29.75 -6.66 15.77
N GLN A 479 -30.78 -7.15 15.06
CA GLN A 479 -30.80 -8.55 14.62
C GLN A 479 -29.83 -8.77 13.45
N ALA A 480 -29.95 -7.99 12.38
CA ALA A 480 -29.04 -8.09 11.24
C ALA A 480 -27.58 -7.85 11.68
N ALA A 481 -27.33 -6.92 12.60
CA ALA A 481 -26.01 -6.72 13.19
C ALA A 481 -25.45 -8.02 13.82
N ARG A 482 -26.24 -8.71 14.66
CA ARG A 482 -25.84 -9.99 15.26
C ARG A 482 -25.61 -11.07 14.21
N ASP A 483 -26.44 -11.16 13.18
CA ASP A 483 -26.29 -12.16 12.12
C ASP A 483 -24.96 -11.99 11.36
N TRP A 484 -24.55 -10.74 11.10
CA TRP A 484 -23.24 -10.43 10.54
C TRP A 484 -22.07 -10.69 11.51
N TYR A 485 -22.23 -10.38 12.81
CA TYR A 485 -21.24 -10.76 13.82
C TYR A 485 -21.10 -12.28 13.96
N HIS A 486 -22.16 -13.07 13.78
CA HIS A 486 -22.08 -14.54 13.77
C HIS A 486 -21.27 -15.05 12.58
N LYS A 487 -21.61 -14.64 11.36
CA LYS A 487 -20.83 -14.99 10.15
C LYS A 487 -19.34 -14.69 10.30
N LEU A 488 -19.01 -13.57 10.93
CA LEU A 488 -17.63 -13.15 11.20
C LEU A 488 -16.97 -13.95 12.31
N ALA A 489 -17.59 -14.02 13.49
CA ALA A 489 -17.04 -14.72 14.64
C ALA A 489 -16.87 -16.21 14.35
N ASP A 490 -17.85 -16.87 13.73
CA ASP A 490 -17.85 -18.32 13.49
C ASP A 490 -17.06 -18.74 12.22
N SER A 491 -16.41 -17.78 11.56
CA SER A 491 -15.43 -18.06 10.50
C SER A 491 -14.18 -18.79 11.04
N LYS A 492 -13.50 -19.53 10.15
CA LYS A 492 -12.31 -20.35 10.43
C LYS A 492 -11.12 -19.87 9.59
N GLY A 493 -9.90 -19.95 10.13
CA GLY A 493 -8.68 -19.49 9.46
C GLY A 493 -8.54 -17.95 9.41
N TYR A 494 -9.34 -17.25 10.19
CA TYR A 494 -9.30 -15.79 10.37
C TYR A 494 -9.12 -15.42 11.85
N GLU A 495 -8.63 -16.35 12.69
CA GLU A 495 -8.49 -16.15 14.14
C GLU A 495 -7.42 -15.10 14.52
N GLU A 496 -6.65 -14.61 13.54
CA GLU A 496 -5.70 -13.50 13.66
C GLU A 496 -6.29 -12.13 13.26
N GLN A 497 -7.56 -12.09 12.83
CA GLN A 497 -8.20 -10.87 12.36
C GLN A 497 -8.86 -10.12 13.52
N GLY A 498 -8.47 -8.85 13.71
CA GLY A 498 -9.02 -8.01 14.77
C GLY A 498 -10.55 -7.91 14.74
N ALA A 499 -11.14 -7.96 13.54
CA ALA A 499 -12.59 -8.02 13.33
C ALA A 499 -13.24 -9.27 13.96
N VAL A 500 -12.59 -10.44 13.87
CA VAL A 500 -13.07 -11.69 14.51
C VAL A 500 -12.98 -11.57 16.02
N LYS A 501 -11.92 -10.95 16.57
CA LYS A 501 -11.84 -10.59 18.00
C LYS A 501 -13.01 -9.71 18.43
N SER A 502 -13.26 -8.61 17.72
CA SER A 502 -14.38 -7.69 17.99
C SER A 502 -15.72 -8.42 18.05
N ALA A 503 -16.02 -9.22 17.02
CA ALA A 503 -17.27 -9.98 16.93
C ALA A 503 -17.43 -10.99 18.09
N CYS A 504 -16.35 -11.71 18.44
CA CYS A 504 -16.34 -12.60 19.60
C CYS A 504 -16.60 -11.84 20.91
N ASN A 505 -16.02 -10.66 21.11
CA ASN A 505 -16.27 -9.88 22.32
C ASN A 505 -17.74 -9.41 22.42
N ILE A 506 -18.32 -8.95 21.31
CA ILE A 506 -19.70 -8.46 21.22
C ILE A 506 -20.69 -9.60 21.49
N LEU A 507 -20.59 -10.72 20.77
CA LEU A 507 -21.45 -11.89 20.95
C LEU A 507 -21.29 -12.52 22.35
N GLY A 508 -20.06 -12.56 22.86
CA GLY A 508 -19.77 -13.05 24.20
C GLY A 508 -20.52 -12.28 25.29
N LYS A 509 -20.45 -10.94 25.25
CA LYS A 509 -21.21 -10.06 26.15
C LYS A 509 -22.72 -10.19 25.97
N TYR A 510 -23.20 -10.27 24.72
CA TYR A 510 -24.61 -10.44 24.40
C TYR A 510 -25.19 -11.71 25.04
N TYR A 511 -24.56 -12.87 24.81
CA TYR A 511 -25.07 -14.14 25.33
C TYR A 511 -24.99 -14.26 26.86
N LEU A 512 -23.97 -13.68 27.49
CA LEU A 512 -23.95 -13.55 28.96
C LEU A 512 -25.13 -12.70 29.48
N ALA A 513 -25.54 -11.66 28.76
CA ALA A 513 -26.70 -10.83 29.13
C ALA A 513 -28.05 -11.54 28.89
N GLN A 514 -28.14 -12.48 27.94
CA GLN A 514 -29.32 -13.32 27.72
C GLN A 514 -29.39 -14.55 28.65
N GLY A 515 -28.38 -14.79 29.49
CA GLY A 515 -28.30 -15.98 30.35
C GLY A 515 -27.74 -17.23 29.67
N GLU A 516 -27.40 -17.18 28.38
CA GLU A 516 -26.72 -18.25 27.62
C GLU A 516 -25.22 -18.34 28.03
N LYS A 517 -24.96 -18.70 29.29
CA LYS A 517 -23.63 -18.59 29.92
C LYS A 517 -22.52 -19.34 29.17
N GLU A 518 -22.77 -20.57 28.74
CA GLU A 518 -21.78 -21.40 28.05
C GLU A 518 -21.38 -20.76 26.71
N LYS A 519 -22.37 -20.38 25.90
CA LYS A 519 -22.18 -19.75 24.59
C LYS A 519 -21.45 -18.42 24.70
N GLY A 520 -21.81 -17.59 25.67
CA GLY A 520 -21.12 -16.33 25.95
C GLY A 520 -19.65 -16.53 26.35
N ARG A 521 -19.36 -17.53 27.19
CA ARG A 521 -17.99 -17.90 27.58
C ARG A 521 -17.18 -18.44 26.39
N ASN A 522 -17.78 -19.23 25.51
CA ASN A 522 -17.10 -19.78 24.34
C ASN A 522 -16.62 -18.69 23.37
N TYR A 523 -17.44 -17.66 23.11
CA TYR A 523 -16.99 -16.52 22.30
C TYR A 523 -15.89 -15.70 22.99
N LEU A 524 -16.02 -15.36 24.28
CA LEU A 524 -14.97 -14.66 25.02
C LEU A 524 -13.66 -15.47 25.14
N TRP A 525 -13.75 -16.80 25.12
CA TRP A 525 -12.55 -17.66 25.09
C TRP A 525 -11.83 -17.56 23.75
N ARG A 526 -12.55 -17.55 22.63
CA ARG A 526 -11.95 -17.34 21.29
C ARG A 526 -11.31 -15.95 21.16
N GLU A 527 -11.92 -14.92 21.75
CA GLU A 527 -11.29 -13.61 21.91
C GLU A 527 -9.99 -13.67 22.72
N THR A 528 -9.94 -14.50 23.76
CA THR A 528 -8.73 -14.70 24.57
C THR A 528 -7.63 -15.46 23.80
N LEU A 529 -8.00 -16.35 22.87
CA LEU A 529 -7.05 -17.03 21.99
C LEU A 529 -6.38 -16.06 21.00
N TYR A 530 -7.11 -15.07 20.47
CA TYR A 530 -6.53 -14.02 19.61
C TYR A 530 -5.30 -13.35 20.23
N ASN A 531 -5.36 -13.07 21.54
CA ASN A 531 -4.27 -12.38 22.23
C ASN A 531 -2.97 -13.20 22.26
N ARG A 532 -3.03 -14.54 22.09
CA ARG A 532 -1.85 -15.40 21.96
C ARG A 532 -1.14 -15.26 20.60
N TYR A 533 -1.87 -14.91 19.54
CA TYR A 533 -1.31 -14.78 18.19
C TYR A 533 -0.72 -13.40 17.90
N THR A 534 -0.93 -12.43 18.81
CA THR A 534 -0.62 -11.00 18.58
C THR A 534 0.23 -10.36 19.67
N ASP A 535 0.80 -11.16 20.58
CA ASP A 535 1.58 -10.71 21.75
C ASP A 535 0.91 -9.60 22.59
N SER A 536 -0.43 -9.48 22.52
CA SER A 536 -1.20 -8.38 23.12
C SER A 536 -1.47 -8.53 24.64
N GLY A 537 -0.60 -9.27 25.32
CA GLY A 537 -0.40 -9.21 26.77
C GLY A 537 -1.31 -10.10 27.64
N ILE A 538 -0.75 -10.46 28.81
CA ILE A 538 -1.44 -11.23 29.87
C ILE A 538 -2.56 -10.40 30.54
N GLU A 539 -2.42 -9.07 30.57
CA GLU A 539 -3.38 -8.16 31.22
C GLU A 539 -4.76 -8.17 30.56
N GLU A 540 -4.81 -8.12 29.22
CA GLU A 540 -6.08 -8.14 28.47
C GLU A 540 -6.79 -9.50 28.61
N ALA A 541 -6.02 -10.60 28.60
CA ALA A 541 -6.56 -11.92 28.92
C ALA A 541 -7.11 -11.99 30.36
N SER A 542 -6.41 -11.38 31.32
CA SER A 542 -6.84 -11.31 32.73
C SER A 542 -8.11 -10.48 32.91
N ARG A 543 -8.27 -9.39 32.14
CA ARG A 543 -9.49 -8.58 32.09
C ARG A 543 -10.69 -9.42 31.59
N GLN A 544 -10.53 -10.19 30.52
CA GLN A 544 -11.61 -11.04 30.00
C GLN A 544 -11.93 -12.22 30.94
N LEU A 545 -10.92 -12.84 31.55
CA LEU A 545 -11.14 -13.85 32.61
C LEU A 545 -11.92 -13.29 33.81
N THR A 546 -11.77 -12.00 34.11
CA THR A 546 -12.56 -11.32 35.16
C THR A 546 -14.01 -11.13 34.71
N VAL A 547 -14.26 -10.71 33.46
CA VAL A 547 -15.61 -10.63 32.88
C VAL A 547 -16.32 -12.00 32.89
N MET A 548 -15.61 -13.08 32.53
CA MET A 548 -16.12 -14.46 32.59
C MET A 548 -16.47 -14.94 34.00
N LYS A 549 -15.95 -14.30 35.06
CA LYS A 549 -16.15 -14.66 36.48
C LYS A 549 -17.19 -13.78 37.18
N SER A 550 -17.46 -12.58 36.67
CA SER A 550 -18.25 -11.55 37.37
C SER A 550 -19.77 -11.61 37.13
N ARG A 551 -20.29 -12.63 36.44
CA ARG A 551 -21.73 -12.82 36.15
C ARG A 551 -22.12 -14.31 36.07
#